data_AF-A0A250IFI0-F1
#
_entry.id   AF-A0A250IFI0-F1
#
_cell.length_a   1.000
_cell.length_b   1.000
_cell.length_c   1.000
_cell.angle_alpha   90.00
_cell.angle_beta   90.00
_cell.angle_gamma   90.00
#
_symmetry.space_group_name_H-M   'P 1'
#
loop_
_entity.id
_entity.type
_entity.pdbx_description
1 polymer ?
#
loop_
_entity_poly.entity_id
_entity_poly.type
_entity_poly.pdbx_seq_one_letter_code
_entity_poly.pdbx_strand_id
1 'polypeptide(L)'
;MANGVIQVDGPLAGPFKKTEELAAHGCELMTRQPGADAKHGKLGKEYCALHYYSTQDQAYYLTYLSDIGGDGAGGTKFCNVPGAINELNQKSILITGPAHTHPHNREFSPVDMGAARPEGWSPVGPSRFVDPSTGRLWERELYAFFKDLNEVCFAYRYNYATRVVSALREGKWVAIGETKGVWGTFTPFPGQGWLP
;
A
#
# COMPACT_ATOMS: atom_id res chain seq x y z
N MET A 1 -12.65 -12.91 -18.13
CA MET A 1 -11.80 -13.14 -16.93
C MET A 1 -11.23 -14.55 -17.02
N ALA A 2 -9.92 -14.72 -17.24
CA ALA A 2 -9.34 -16.03 -17.58
C ALA A 2 -8.63 -16.74 -16.40
N ASN A 3 -8.53 -16.12 -15.22
CA ASN A 3 -7.78 -16.68 -14.08
C ASN A 3 -8.31 -16.24 -12.69
N GLY A 4 -9.47 -15.56 -12.61
CA GLY A 4 -10.09 -15.17 -11.33
C GLY A 4 -9.36 -14.09 -10.52
N VAL A 5 -8.33 -13.44 -11.09
CA VAL A 5 -7.59 -12.36 -10.41
C VAL A 5 -8.30 -11.02 -10.64
N ILE A 6 -8.43 -10.21 -9.58
CA ILE A 6 -8.97 -8.85 -9.66
C ILE A 6 -7.96 -7.97 -10.40
N GLN A 7 -8.47 -7.25 -11.41
CA GLN A 7 -7.68 -6.41 -12.30
C GLN A 7 -8.19 -4.97 -12.21
N VAL A 8 -7.27 -4.01 -12.16
CA VAL A 8 -7.57 -2.57 -12.13
C VAL A 8 -6.88 -1.86 -13.28
N ASP A 9 -7.46 -0.77 -13.77
CA ASP A 9 -6.83 0.09 -14.76
C ASP A 9 -5.73 0.96 -14.12
N GLY A 10 -4.83 1.52 -14.93
CA GLY A 10 -3.85 2.52 -14.49
C GLY A 10 -3.41 3.44 -15.63
N PRO A 11 -2.80 4.60 -15.30
CA PRO A 11 -2.57 5.12 -13.95
C PRO A 11 -3.69 6.07 -13.47
N LEU A 12 -3.95 6.07 -12.15
CA LEU A 12 -4.68 7.13 -11.44
C LEU A 12 -3.75 8.30 -11.07
N ALA A 13 -2.48 8.00 -10.76
CA ALA A 13 -1.47 9.00 -10.40
C ALA A 13 -0.08 8.61 -10.91
N GLY A 14 0.76 9.62 -11.13
CA GLY A 14 2.10 9.51 -11.71
C GLY A 14 2.20 10.19 -13.08
N PRO A 15 3.41 10.28 -13.67
CA PRO A 15 4.68 9.74 -13.20
C PRO A 15 5.27 10.48 -11.99
N PHE A 16 5.86 9.72 -11.06
CA PHE A 16 6.72 10.26 -9.99
C PHE A 16 8.12 9.66 -10.05
N LYS A 17 9.15 10.42 -9.66
CA LYS A 17 10.53 9.91 -9.65
C LYS A 17 10.89 9.20 -8.35
N LYS A 18 10.12 9.45 -7.29
CA LYS A 18 10.36 8.91 -5.95
C LYS A 18 9.10 8.28 -5.38
N THR A 19 9.26 7.28 -4.52
CA THR A 19 8.13 6.64 -3.84
C THR A 19 7.51 7.57 -2.80
N GLU A 20 8.29 8.49 -2.23
CA GLU A 20 7.80 9.52 -1.32
C GLU A 20 6.78 10.46 -1.99
N GLU A 21 7.06 10.88 -3.23
CA GLU A 21 6.15 11.74 -4.03
C GLU A 21 4.85 10.99 -4.35
N LEU A 22 4.99 9.73 -4.79
CA LEU A 22 3.85 8.86 -5.06
C LEU A 22 2.99 8.67 -3.80
N ALA A 23 3.59 8.37 -2.65
CA ALA A 23 2.86 8.09 -1.43
C ALA A 23 2.19 9.34 -0.85
N ALA A 24 2.86 10.51 -0.87
CA ALA A 24 2.26 11.77 -0.45
C ALA A 24 1.01 12.10 -1.30
N HIS A 25 1.13 11.96 -2.63
CA HIS A 25 0.02 12.25 -3.53
C HIS A 25 -1.09 11.19 -3.47
N GLY A 26 -0.71 9.92 -3.39
CA GLY A 26 -1.63 8.78 -3.23
C GLY A 26 -2.46 8.89 -1.95
N CYS A 27 -1.85 9.32 -0.85
CA CYS A 27 -2.54 9.60 0.39
C CYS A 27 -3.68 10.61 0.18
N GLU A 28 -3.39 11.77 -0.41
CA GLU A 28 -4.39 12.80 -0.68
C GLU A 28 -5.51 12.31 -1.61
N LEU A 29 -5.19 11.56 -2.66
CA LEU A 29 -6.18 11.08 -3.63
C LEU A 29 -7.09 9.99 -3.03
N MET A 30 -6.50 9.01 -2.34
CA MET A 30 -7.24 7.86 -1.84
C MET A 30 -8.08 8.20 -0.61
N THR A 31 -7.58 9.08 0.27
CA THR A 31 -8.33 9.48 1.48
C THR A 31 -9.44 10.50 1.20
N ARG A 32 -9.50 11.09 -0.01
CA ARG A 32 -10.60 11.96 -0.47
C ARG A 32 -11.75 11.19 -1.12
N GLN A 33 -11.64 9.87 -1.26
CA GLN A 33 -12.69 9.07 -1.85
C GLN A 33 -13.94 9.08 -0.96
N PRO A 34 -15.16 9.00 -1.54
CA PRO A 34 -16.39 9.09 -0.77
C PRO A 34 -16.49 8.05 0.37
N GLY A 35 -16.41 8.52 1.62
CA GLY A 35 -16.45 7.65 2.79
C GLY A 35 -15.11 7.06 3.22
N ALA A 36 -13.99 7.48 2.64
CA ALA A 36 -12.64 7.06 3.07
C ALA A 36 -12.21 7.66 4.42
N ASP A 37 -12.91 8.67 4.93
CA ASP A 37 -12.65 9.31 6.21
C ASP A 37 -13.49 8.74 7.37
N ALA A 38 -13.07 9.06 8.60
CA ALA A 38 -13.79 8.71 9.82
C ALA A 38 -15.07 9.54 10.06
N LYS A 39 -15.32 10.60 9.28
CA LYS A 39 -16.46 11.53 9.49
C LYS A 39 -17.76 10.94 8.95
N HIS A 40 -17.70 10.01 8.01
CA HIS A 40 -18.86 9.33 7.41
C HIS A 40 -19.44 8.16 8.24
N GLY A 41 -19.24 8.16 9.56
CA GLY A 41 -19.73 7.15 10.49
C GLY A 41 -18.58 6.33 11.08
N LYS A 42 -18.89 5.42 12.01
CA LYS A 42 -17.91 4.87 12.97
C LYS A 42 -16.65 4.18 12.37
N LEU A 43 -16.58 3.88 11.06
CA LEU A 43 -15.48 3.06 10.51
C LEU A 43 -15.07 3.35 9.04
N GLY A 44 -15.59 4.38 8.36
CA GLY A 44 -15.27 4.70 6.96
C GLY A 44 -15.24 3.51 5.97
N LYS A 45 -14.55 3.66 4.84
CA LYS A 45 -14.34 2.65 3.80
C LYS A 45 -12.86 2.51 3.47
N GLU A 46 -12.42 1.29 3.23
CA GLU A 46 -11.09 1.00 2.69
C GLU A 46 -11.15 0.96 1.17
N TYR A 47 -10.19 1.62 0.53
CA TYR A 47 -9.95 1.55 -0.90
C TYR A 47 -8.61 0.89 -1.14
N CYS A 48 -8.55 -0.07 -2.06
CA CYS A 48 -7.29 -0.73 -2.44
C CYS A 48 -6.83 -0.24 -3.80
N ALA A 49 -5.52 -0.15 -4.00
CA ALA A 49 -4.87 0.10 -5.27
C ALA A 49 -3.58 -0.72 -5.36
N LEU A 50 -2.94 -0.67 -6.52
CA LEU A 50 -1.56 -1.12 -6.70
C LEU A 50 -0.68 0.09 -6.98
N HIS A 51 0.55 0.03 -6.50
CA HIS A 51 1.62 0.89 -6.98
C HIS A 51 2.64 0.08 -7.77
N TYR A 52 3.15 0.68 -8.83
CA TYR A 52 4.03 0.02 -9.78
C TYR A 52 5.09 0.98 -10.33
N TYR A 53 6.13 0.40 -10.91
CA TYR A 53 7.19 1.11 -11.61
C TYR A 53 7.13 0.78 -13.11
N SER A 54 7.08 1.82 -13.94
CA SER A 54 7.25 1.70 -15.39
C SER A 54 8.74 1.73 -15.71
N THR A 55 9.27 0.65 -16.28
CA THR A 55 10.69 0.59 -16.68
C THR A 55 11.00 1.53 -17.84
N GLN A 56 10.00 1.77 -18.70
CA GLN A 56 10.09 2.67 -19.84
C GLN A 56 10.14 4.15 -19.41
N ASP A 57 9.23 4.56 -18.52
CA ASP A 57 9.16 5.96 -18.05
C ASP A 57 10.17 6.26 -16.92
N GLN A 58 10.74 5.20 -16.35
CA GLN A 58 11.56 5.25 -15.16
C GLN A 58 10.88 6.04 -14.04
N ALA A 59 9.65 5.65 -13.73
CA ALA A 59 8.76 6.38 -12.83
C ALA A 59 7.77 5.45 -12.12
N TYR A 60 7.31 5.93 -10.96
CA TYR A 60 6.33 5.28 -10.11
C TYR A 60 4.92 5.81 -10.38
N TYR A 61 3.94 4.92 -10.26
CA TYR A 61 2.53 5.17 -10.53
C TYR A 61 1.63 4.49 -9.51
N LEU A 62 0.41 5.00 -9.37
CA LEU A 62 -0.71 4.40 -8.64
C LEU A 62 -1.79 3.98 -9.64
N THR A 63 -2.38 2.81 -9.48
CA THR A 63 -3.54 2.39 -10.29
C THR A 63 -4.82 3.09 -9.84
N TYR A 64 -5.88 2.94 -10.64
CA TYR A 64 -7.24 3.16 -10.14
C TYR A 64 -7.56 2.20 -8.99
N LEU A 65 -8.62 2.54 -8.27
CA LEU A 65 -9.04 1.85 -7.06
C LEU A 65 -9.79 0.57 -7.43
N SER A 66 -9.59 -0.47 -6.62
CA SER A 66 -10.46 -1.64 -6.59
C SER A 66 -11.87 -1.21 -6.17
N ASP A 67 -12.86 -1.56 -6.96
CA ASP A 67 -14.28 -1.39 -6.66
C ASP A 67 -14.84 -2.52 -5.79
N ILE A 68 -14.00 -3.51 -5.44
CA ILE A 68 -14.39 -4.68 -4.68
C ILE A 68 -13.92 -4.54 -3.23
N GLY A 69 -14.87 -4.33 -2.32
CA GLY A 69 -14.64 -4.23 -0.88
C GLY A 69 -15.96 -4.24 -0.11
N GLY A 70 -15.89 -4.10 1.21
CA GLY A 70 -17.07 -4.05 2.05
C GLY A 70 -16.79 -4.24 3.53
N ASP A 71 -17.80 -4.76 4.21
CA ASP A 71 -17.81 -4.95 5.66
C ASP A 71 -17.77 -6.46 5.96
N GLY A 72 -16.72 -6.88 6.65
CA GLY A 72 -16.55 -8.22 7.19
C GLY A 72 -17.24 -8.38 8.56
N ALA A 73 -17.12 -9.58 9.12
CA ALA A 73 -17.64 -9.89 10.44
C ALA A 73 -17.10 -8.92 11.51
N GLY A 74 -17.98 -8.44 12.40
CA GLY A 74 -17.62 -7.46 13.43
C GLY A 74 -17.42 -6.02 12.92
N GLY A 75 -17.74 -5.74 11.65
CA GLY A 75 -17.61 -4.41 11.05
C GLY A 75 -16.22 -4.11 10.47
N THR A 76 -15.32 -5.12 10.43
CA THR A 76 -13.98 -4.99 9.84
C THR A 76 -14.10 -4.60 8.37
N LYS A 77 -13.55 -3.45 8.02
CA LYS A 77 -13.54 -3.00 6.62
C LYS A 77 -12.47 -3.78 5.86
N PHE A 78 -12.74 -4.04 4.59
CA PHE A 78 -11.76 -4.63 3.71
C PHE A 78 -11.94 -4.08 2.29
N CYS A 79 -10.83 -4.07 1.57
CA CYS A 79 -10.83 -4.02 0.12
C CYS A 79 -10.06 -5.23 -0.40
N ASN A 80 -10.51 -5.77 -1.55
CA ASN A 80 -9.78 -6.84 -2.19
C ASN A 80 -8.65 -6.24 -3.02
N VAL A 81 -7.43 -6.57 -2.62
CA VAL A 81 -6.20 -6.15 -3.30
C VAL A 81 -6.20 -6.68 -4.73
N PRO A 82 -6.05 -5.81 -5.76
CA PRO A 82 -5.90 -6.27 -7.14
C PRO A 82 -4.62 -7.10 -7.29
N GLY A 83 -4.63 -8.11 -8.14
CA GLY A 83 -3.43 -8.90 -8.46
C GLY A 83 -2.80 -8.56 -9.80
N ALA A 84 -3.49 -7.78 -10.63
CA ALA A 84 -3.07 -7.44 -11.99
C ALA A 84 -3.49 -6.03 -12.37
N ILE A 85 -2.79 -5.46 -13.35
CA ILE A 85 -3.08 -4.16 -13.94
C ILE A 85 -3.53 -4.38 -15.39
N ASN A 86 -4.67 -3.81 -15.76
CA ASN A 86 -5.03 -3.63 -17.15
C ASN A 86 -4.34 -2.38 -17.68
N GLU A 87 -3.14 -2.56 -18.22
CA GLU A 87 -2.39 -1.46 -18.80
C GLU A 87 -2.85 -1.20 -20.22
N LEU A 88 -3.66 -0.15 -20.37
CA LEU A 88 -4.19 0.33 -21.65
C LEU A 88 -3.07 0.67 -22.67
N ASN A 89 -1.85 0.95 -22.19
CA ASN A 89 -0.72 1.38 -23.01
C ASN A 89 0.39 0.31 -23.18
N GLN A 90 0.17 -0.93 -22.76
CA GLN A 90 1.12 -2.06 -22.91
C GLN A 90 2.57 -1.77 -22.43
N LYS A 91 2.75 -0.95 -21.38
CA LYS A 91 4.09 -0.65 -20.89
C LYS A 91 4.68 -1.84 -20.14
N SER A 92 6.01 -1.92 -20.13
CA SER A 92 6.71 -2.84 -19.23
C SER A 92 6.66 -2.30 -17.80
N ILE A 93 5.91 -3.00 -16.96
CA ILE A 93 5.67 -2.61 -15.57
C ILE A 93 6.20 -3.64 -14.58
N LEU A 94 6.55 -3.16 -13.41
CA LEU A 94 6.86 -3.95 -12.24
C LEU A 94 5.89 -3.57 -11.14
N ILE A 95 4.94 -4.43 -10.79
CA ILE A 95 4.08 -4.21 -9.62
C ILE A 95 4.99 -4.18 -8.40
N THR A 96 5.01 -3.07 -7.68
CA THR A 96 5.84 -2.89 -6.47
C THR A 96 5.07 -3.15 -5.19
N GLY A 97 3.73 -3.20 -5.25
CA GLY A 97 2.91 -3.72 -4.17
C GLY A 97 1.55 -3.03 -4.04
N PRO A 98 0.78 -3.36 -3.00
CA PRO A 98 -0.53 -2.79 -2.75
C PRO A 98 -0.49 -1.44 -2.02
N ALA A 99 -1.57 -0.69 -2.13
CA ALA A 99 -1.87 0.46 -1.29
C ALA A 99 -3.31 0.41 -0.79
N HIS A 100 -3.59 0.85 0.43
CA HIS A 100 -4.96 1.08 0.88
C HIS A 100 -5.13 2.23 1.87
N THR A 101 -6.37 2.67 2.05
CA THR A 101 -6.73 3.62 3.11
C THR A 101 -6.99 2.91 4.42
N HIS A 102 -6.60 3.53 5.52
CA HIS A 102 -7.11 3.23 6.85
C HIS A 102 -8.04 4.37 7.28
N PRO A 103 -9.35 4.14 7.41
CA PRO A 103 -10.29 5.21 7.73
C PRO A 103 -10.30 5.60 9.22
N HIS A 104 -9.82 4.73 10.12
CA HIS A 104 -10.07 4.87 11.56
C HIS A 104 -8.82 4.87 12.43
N ASN A 105 -7.68 4.40 11.91
CA ASN A 105 -6.41 4.39 12.63
C ASN A 105 -5.25 4.50 11.63
N ARG A 106 -4.02 4.61 12.13
CA ARG A 106 -2.80 4.78 11.32
C ARG A 106 -1.89 3.55 11.28
N GLU A 107 -2.29 2.49 11.99
CA GLU A 107 -1.48 1.33 12.29
C GLU A 107 -1.79 0.21 11.30
N PHE A 108 -0.74 -0.45 10.82
CA PHE A 108 -0.93 -1.69 10.07
C PHE A 108 -1.58 -2.76 10.93
N SER A 109 -2.59 -3.42 10.37
CA SER A 109 -3.17 -4.60 10.99
C SER A 109 -2.18 -5.77 10.92
N PRO A 110 -2.30 -6.80 11.78
CA PRO A 110 -1.55 -8.04 11.63
C PRO A 110 -1.70 -8.66 10.23
N VAL A 111 -2.88 -8.54 9.62
CA VAL A 111 -3.17 -9.07 8.28
C VAL A 111 -2.40 -8.30 7.20
N ASP A 112 -2.35 -6.97 7.30
CA ASP A 112 -1.56 -6.09 6.41
C ASP A 112 -0.10 -6.55 6.38
N MET A 113 0.40 -6.96 7.55
CA MET A 113 1.79 -7.38 7.78
C MET A 113 2.04 -8.88 7.52
N GLY A 114 1.05 -9.61 7.01
CA GLY A 114 1.19 -11.01 6.61
C GLY A 114 1.00 -12.03 7.74
N ALA A 115 0.18 -11.73 8.75
CA ALA A 115 -0.15 -12.67 9.81
C ALA A 115 -0.55 -14.05 9.26
N ALA A 116 0.03 -15.11 9.83
CA ALA A 116 -0.16 -16.50 9.43
C ALA A 116 0.25 -16.82 7.98
N ARG A 117 1.08 -15.98 7.35
CA ARG A 117 1.69 -16.25 6.04
C ARG A 117 3.18 -16.62 6.19
N PRO A 118 3.74 -17.38 5.25
CA PRO A 118 5.18 -17.66 5.23
C PRO A 118 6.01 -16.38 5.11
N GLU A 119 7.23 -16.42 5.63
CA GLU A 119 8.21 -15.36 5.34
C GLU A 119 8.45 -15.26 3.83
N GLY A 120 8.63 -14.03 3.35
CA GLY A 120 8.78 -13.78 1.92
C GLY A 120 7.46 -13.71 1.13
N TRP A 121 6.30 -13.76 1.80
CA TRP A 121 5.00 -13.58 1.16
C TRP A 121 4.63 -12.10 0.96
N SER A 122 3.89 -11.81 -0.10
CA SER A 122 3.10 -10.59 -0.27
C SER A 122 1.78 -10.90 -0.99
N PRO A 123 0.78 -10.01 -0.96
CA PRO A 123 -0.51 -10.21 -1.66
C PRO A 123 -0.40 -10.38 -3.18
N VAL A 124 0.71 -9.95 -3.78
CA VAL A 124 0.92 -9.92 -5.24
C VAL A 124 2.11 -10.79 -5.68
N GLY A 125 2.47 -11.79 -4.86
CA GLY A 125 3.54 -12.76 -5.13
C GLY A 125 4.67 -12.73 -4.11
N PRO A 126 5.89 -13.19 -4.45
CA PRO A 126 7.04 -13.14 -3.55
C PRO A 126 7.38 -11.71 -3.16
N SER A 127 7.79 -11.50 -1.90
CA SER A 127 8.16 -10.19 -1.37
C SER A 127 9.42 -9.62 -2.03
N ARG A 128 10.25 -10.47 -2.64
CA ARG A 128 11.40 -10.09 -3.47
C ARG A 128 11.26 -10.67 -4.86
N PHE A 129 11.59 -9.87 -5.87
CA PHE A 129 11.60 -10.33 -7.26
C PHE A 129 12.70 -9.61 -8.05
N VAL A 130 13.21 -10.27 -9.10
CA VAL A 130 14.23 -9.70 -9.97
C VAL A 130 13.56 -9.20 -11.24
N ASP A 131 13.87 -7.97 -11.64
CA ASP A 131 13.54 -7.47 -12.97
C ASP A 131 14.43 -8.20 -14.00
N PRO A 132 13.86 -9.03 -14.88
CA PRO A 132 14.65 -9.82 -15.82
C PRO A 132 15.39 -8.96 -16.84
N SER A 133 14.96 -7.72 -17.09
CA SER A 133 15.59 -6.83 -18.07
C SER A 133 16.83 -6.12 -17.54
N THR A 134 16.88 -5.82 -16.25
CA THR A 134 17.98 -5.07 -15.61
C THR A 134 18.80 -5.91 -14.62
N GLY A 135 18.30 -7.07 -14.20
CA GLY A 135 18.87 -7.86 -13.11
C GLY A 135 18.69 -7.22 -11.73
N ARG A 136 17.96 -6.10 -11.64
CA ARG A 136 17.74 -5.38 -10.38
C ARG A 136 16.81 -6.18 -9.47
N LEU A 137 17.22 -6.33 -8.21
CA LEU A 137 16.36 -6.85 -7.16
C LEU A 137 15.37 -5.77 -6.69
N TRP A 138 14.10 -6.15 -6.60
CA TRP A 138 13.01 -5.33 -6.08
C TRP A 138 12.41 -5.99 -4.85
N GLU A 139 11.95 -5.15 -3.93
CA GLU A 139 11.22 -5.57 -2.75
C GLU A 139 9.81 -4.98 -2.81
N ARG A 140 8.83 -5.77 -2.39
CA ARG A 140 7.43 -5.34 -2.37
C ARG A 140 7.13 -4.60 -1.10
N GLU A 141 6.41 -3.50 -1.25
CA GLU A 141 5.97 -2.66 -0.16
C GLU A 141 4.45 -2.59 -0.14
N LEU A 142 3.87 -2.42 1.04
CA LEU A 142 2.48 -2.06 1.22
C LEU A 142 2.42 -0.61 1.67
N TYR A 143 1.59 0.22 1.04
CA TYR A 143 1.28 1.57 1.52
C TYR A 143 -0.06 1.62 2.26
N ALA A 144 -0.08 2.26 3.43
CA ALA A 144 -1.30 2.62 4.13
C ALA A 144 -1.42 4.14 4.21
N PHE A 145 -2.63 4.63 3.98
CA PHE A 145 -2.96 6.06 3.98
C PHE A 145 -4.03 6.37 5.02
N PHE A 146 -3.70 7.25 5.95
CA PHE A 146 -4.61 7.70 7.00
C PHE A 146 -4.75 9.21 6.93
N LYS A 147 -5.98 9.72 7.03
CA LYS A 147 -6.25 11.16 7.13
C LYS A 147 -6.84 11.46 8.50
N ASP A 148 -6.19 12.34 9.25
CA ASP A 148 -6.69 12.70 10.57
C ASP A 148 -7.87 13.69 10.50
N LEU A 149 -8.44 14.01 11.66
CA LEU A 149 -9.57 14.93 11.77
C LEU A 149 -9.21 16.38 11.36
N ASN A 150 -7.93 16.73 11.36
CA ASN A 150 -7.40 18.01 10.91
C ASN A 150 -7.10 18.03 9.41
N GLU A 151 -7.56 17.00 8.67
CA GLU A 151 -7.34 16.82 7.24
C GLU A 151 -5.86 16.63 6.85
N VAL A 152 -5.00 16.26 7.80
CA VAL A 152 -3.59 15.96 7.54
C VAL A 152 -3.47 14.51 7.11
N CYS A 153 -2.82 14.30 5.95
CA CYS A 153 -2.59 12.96 5.42
C CYS A 153 -1.26 12.38 5.92
N PHE A 154 -1.32 11.14 6.39
CA PHE A 154 -0.19 10.36 6.87
C PHE A 154 -0.05 9.11 6.00
N ALA A 155 1.15 8.93 5.46
CA ALA A 155 1.49 7.75 4.68
C ALA A 155 2.47 6.87 5.45
N TYR A 156 2.19 5.58 5.46
CA TYR A 156 3.05 4.55 6.05
C TYR A 156 3.38 3.52 4.98
N ARG A 157 4.56 2.91 5.10
CA ARG A 157 4.94 1.77 4.29
C ARG A 157 5.36 0.59 5.14
N TYR A 158 5.03 -0.61 4.70
CA TYR A 158 5.55 -1.86 5.22
C TYR A 158 6.29 -2.59 4.11
N ASN A 159 7.57 -2.88 4.30
CA ASN A 159 8.33 -3.68 3.35
C ASN A 159 8.18 -5.17 3.70
N TYR A 160 7.58 -5.96 2.81
CA TYR A 160 7.30 -7.38 3.06
C TYR A 160 8.56 -8.26 3.18
N ALA A 161 9.69 -7.80 2.65
CA ALA A 161 10.94 -8.56 2.64
C ALA A 161 11.81 -8.30 3.88
N THR A 162 11.96 -7.03 4.25
CA THR A 162 12.73 -6.62 5.44
C THR A 162 11.89 -6.56 6.70
N ARG A 163 10.56 -6.58 6.56
CA ARG A 163 9.58 -6.47 7.64
C ARG A 163 9.67 -5.15 8.42
N VAL A 164 10.22 -4.12 7.80
CA VAL A 164 10.34 -2.78 8.37
C VAL A 164 9.10 -1.96 8.04
N VAL A 165 8.60 -1.26 9.05
CA VAL A 165 7.57 -0.23 8.94
C VAL A 165 8.24 1.15 8.90
N SER A 166 7.85 2.00 7.95
CA SER A 166 8.30 3.39 7.88
C SER A 166 7.12 4.36 7.83
N ALA A 167 7.28 5.55 8.39
CA ALA A 167 6.37 6.68 8.22
C ALA A 167 6.97 7.69 7.25
N LEU A 168 6.14 8.29 6.39
CA LEU A 168 6.55 9.41 5.56
C LEU A 168 6.58 10.68 6.41
N ARG A 169 7.77 11.23 6.66
CA ARG A 169 7.98 12.46 7.43
C ARG A 169 8.85 13.41 6.64
N GLU A 170 8.39 14.65 6.48
CA GLU A 170 9.14 15.71 5.79
C GLU A 170 9.65 15.27 4.39
N GLY A 171 8.81 14.51 3.67
CA GLY A 171 9.15 14.01 2.33
C GLY A 171 10.18 12.89 2.30
N LYS A 172 10.41 12.19 3.42
CA LYS A 172 11.34 11.05 3.53
C LYS A 172 10.70 9.89 4.29
N TRP A 173 11.02 8.67 3.87
CA TRP A 173 10.67 7.48 4.65
C TRP A 173 11.58 7.34 5.87
N VAL A 174 10.99 7.46 7.06
CA VAL A 174 11.67 7.25 8.35
C VAL A 174 11.23 5.90 8.90
N ALA A 175 12.19 5.00 9.14
CA ALA A 175 11.88 3.70 9.74
C ALA A 175 11.43 3.88 11.19
N ILE A 176 10.25 3.35 11.53
CA ILE A 176 9.64 3.51 12.85
C ILE A 176 9.57 2.24 13.67
N GLY A 177 9.79 1.09 13.04
CA GLY A 177 9.85 -0.20 13.71
C GLY A 177 9.89 -1.37 12.74
N GLU A 178 9.72 -2.56 13.27
CA GLU A 178 9.77 -3.83 12.52
C GLU A 178 8.71 -4.80 13.02
N THR A 179 8.36 -5.79 12.22
CA THR A 179 7.43 -6.85 12.62
C THR A 179 8.16 -8.13 12.98
N LYS A 180 7.71 -8.80 14.04
CA LYS A 180 8.31 -10.04 14.53
C LYS A 180 7.31 -11.18 14.57
N GLY A 181 7.83 -12.40 14.40
CA GLY A 181 7.05 -13.64 14.47
C GLY A 181 6.03 -13.81 13.34
N VAL A 182 5.31 -14.93 13.36
CA VAL A 182 4.34 -15.29 12.30
C VAL A 182 3.07 -14.42 12.31
N TRP A 183 2.79 -13.75 13.43
CA TRP A 183 1.62 -12.89 13.58
C TRP A 183 1.89 -11.43 13.22
N GLY A 184 3.13 -11.08 12.87
CA GLY A 184 3.47 -9.72 12.46
C GLY A 184 3.42 -8.69 13.60
N THR A 185 3.79 -9.06 14.82
CA THR A 185 3.77 -8.14 15.97
C THR A 185 4.71 -6.97 15.72
N PHE A 186 4.16 -5.76 15.63
CA PHE A 186 4.95 -4.53 15.46
C PHE A 186 5.76 -4.21 16.72
N THR A 187 7.04 -3.92 16.54
CA THR A 187 7.96 -3.46 17.57
C THR A 187 8.56 -2.12 17.13
N PRO A 188 8.25 -1.00 17.81
CA PRO A 188 8.81 0.30 17.45
C PRO A 188 10.31 0.36 17.73
N PHE A 189 11.03 1.15 16.93
CA PHE A 189 12.41 1.52 17.24
C PHE A 189 12.45 2.57 18.36
N PRO A 190 13.58 2.70 19.10
CA PRO A 190 13.69 3.66 20.19
C PRO A 190 13.35 5.09 19.76
N GLY A 191 12.38 5.72 20.46
CA GLY A 191 11.93 7.08 20.17
C GLY A 191 11.13 7.23 18.87
N GLN A 192 10.73 6.13 18.24
CA GLN A 192 9.93 6.12 17.01
C GLN A 192 8.54 5.51 17.26
N GLY A 193 7.63 5.75 16.33
CA GLY A 193 6.29 5.20 16.38
C GLY A 193 5.39 5.78 15.30
N TRP A 194 4.10 5.52 15.42
CA TRP A 194 3.11 5.94 14.44
C TRP A 194 2.83 7.44 14.45
N LEU A 195 3.03 8.10 15.60
CA LEU A 195 2.88 9.54 15.73
C LEU A 195 4.11 10.26 15.14
N PRO A 196 3.92 11.47 14.56
CA PRO A 196 5.01 12.33 14.10
C PRO A 196 6.01 12.67 15.20
#